data_AF-A0A1D2IGL6-F1
#
_entry.id   AF-A0A1D2IGL6-F1
#
_cell.length_a   1.000
_cell.length_b   1.000
_cell.length_c   1.000
_cell.angle_alpha   90.00
_cell.angle_beta   90.00
_cell.angle_gamma   90.00
#
_symmetry.space_group_name_H-M   'P 1'
#
loop_
_entity.id
_entity.type
_entity.pdbx_description
1 polymer ?
#
loop_
_entity_poly.entity_id
_entity_poly.type
_entity_poly.pdbx_seq_one_letter_code
_entity_poly.pdbx_strand_id
1 'polypeptide(L)'
;MPRRGQESTDGTGDGELAVPMAWLYAEYIADELLRSGDLMPPTSFEFRAGREALALTVFLSDTDGELSGIRVITRLETWLSLTAYDQPWQEWVGERLADLTAEAATATAAVRAPVDPDLELARSAWRWLRETELLAPDLNAVPGGLAGAGEDEGPKVWTPAWQLGLPLGHLAIHLF
;
A
#
# COMPACT_ATOMS: atom_id res chain seq x y z
N MET A 1 29.68 -53.60 0.01
CA MET A 1 29.55 -52.51 -0.97
C MET A 1 28.25 -52.68 -1.76
N PRO A 2 27.12 -52.08 -1.34
CA PRO A 2 26.03 -51.76 -2.24
C PRO A 2 26.15 -50.32 -2.72
N ARG A 3 25.90 -50.14 -4.01
CA ARG A 3 26.02 -48.88 -4.76
C ARG A 3 24.65 -48.22 -4.82
N ARG A 4 24.65 -46.91 -4.58
CA ARG A 4 23.80 -45.89 -5.19
C ARG A 4 22.34 -45.83 -4.73
N GLY A 5 22.12 -44.94 -3.78
CA GLY A 5 20.88 -44.18 -3.72
C GLY A 5 20.68 -43.44 -5.04
N GLN A 6 19.48 -43.59 -5.57
CA GLN A 6 18.94 -42.80 -6.67
C GLN A 6 17.46 -42.63 -6.39
N GLU A 7 17.14 -41.91 -5.31
CA GLU A 7 15.89 -41.17 -5.25
C GLU A 7 16.11 -39.92 -6.11
N SER A 8 15.76 -40.05 -7.38
CA SER A 8 15.64 -38.93 -8.30
C SER A 8 14.47 -38.07 -7.82
N THR A 9 14.76 -37.02 -7.06
CA THR A 9 13.90 -35.84 -6.96
C THR A 9 14.17 -34.96 -8.18
N ASP A 10 13.60 -35.36 -9.31
CA ASP A 10 13.39 -34.56 -10.53
C ASP A 10 11.89 -34.73 -10.83
N GLY A 11 11.07 -33.71 -11.03
CA GLY A 11 11.29 -32.29 -11.17
C GLY A 11 9.94 -31.66 -11.53
N THR A 12 9.91 -30.33 -11.43
CA THR A 12 8.89 -29.46 -12.05
C THR A 12 7.55 -29.36 -11.32
N GLY A 13 7.56 -28.61 -10.22
CA GLY A 13 6.39 -27.86 -9.78
C GLY A 13 6.12 -26.73 -10.79
N ASP A 14 5.46 -27.07 -11.90
CA ASP A 14 4.89 -26.13 -12.85
C ASP A 14 3.69 -25.44 -12.18
N GLY A 15 3.83 -24.17 -11.82
CA GLY A 15 2.70 -23.34 -11.39
C GLY A 15 2.55 -23.05 -9.88
N GLU A 16 3.62 -23.09 -9.09
CA GLU A 16 3.56 -22.48 -7.75
C GLU A 16 3.41 -20.97 -7.91
N LEU A 17 2.16 -20.48 -7.85
CA LEU A 17 1.83 -19.06 -7.83
C LEU A 17 2.68 -18.40 -6.75
N ALA A 18 3.66 -17.60 -7.17
CA ALA A 18 4.52 -16.87 -6.25
C ALA A 18 3.63 -16.04 -5.31
N VAL A 19 3.77 -16.27 -4.00
CA VAL A 19 3.03 -15.52 -2.98
C VAL A 19 3.58 -14.09 -2.97
N PRO A 20 2.74 -13.05 -3.13
CA PRO A 20 3.16 -11.65 -3.17
C PRO A 20 3.54 -11.15 -1.77
N MET A 21 4.68 -11.61 -1.27
CA MET A 21 5.08 -11.37 0.11
C MET A 21 5.36 -9.89 0.38
N ALA A 22 5.97 -9.16 -0.57
CA ALA A 22 6.37 -7.77 -0.36
C ALA A 22 5.14 -6.85 -0.21
N TRP A 23 4.13 -7.06 -1.05
CA TRP A 23 2.86 -6.35 -0.97
C TRP A 23 2.11 -6.69 0.31
N LEU A 24 2.01 -7.98 0.67
CA LEU A 24 1.34 -8.40 1.91
C LEU A 24 2.01 -7.84 3.16
N TYR A 25 3.34 -7.72 3.17
CA TYR A 25 4.05 -7.04 4.25
C TYR A 25 3.76 -5.54 4.29
N ALA A 26 3.71 -4.88 3.13
CA ALA A 26 3.37 -3.47 3.06
C ALA A 26 1.94 -3.19 3.54
N GLU A 27 0.97 -4.01 3.14
CA GLU A 27 -0.41 -3.95 3.63
C GLU A 27 -0.49 -4.16 5.14
N TYR A 28 0.24 -5.16 5.67
CA TYR A 28 0.28 -5.43 7.11
C TYR A 28 0.83 -4.23 7.89
N ILE A 29 1.95 -3.64 7.46
CA ILE A 29 2.53 -2.45 8.10
C ILE A 29 1.53 -1.29 8.06
N ALA A 30 0.91 -1.03 6.91
CA ALA A 30 -0.07 0.04 6.75
C ALA A 30 -1.29 -0.14 7.66
N ASP A 31 -1.81 -1.36 7.73
CA ASP A 31 -2.96 -1.74 8.55
C ASP A 31 -2.65 -1.61 10.05
N GLU A 32 -1.46 -2.02 10.49
CA GLU A 32 -1.02 -1.85 11.87
C GLU A 32 -0.83 -0.38 12.25
N LEU A 33 -0.21 0.44 11.38
CA LEU A 33 -0.06 1.90 11.61
C LEU A 33 -1.41 2.61 11.75
N LEU A 34 -2.39 2.24 10.93
CA LEU A 34 -3.72 2.85 10.98
C LEU A 34 -4.51 2.40 12.22
N ARG A 35 -4.40 1.11 12.59
CA ARG A 35 -5.05 0.60 13.80
C ARG A 35 -4.46 1.19 15.07
N SER A 36 -3.15 1.40 15.13
CA SER A 36 -2.53 2.05 16.29
C SER A 36 -2.99 3.50 16.46
N GLY A 37 -3.25 4.19 15.35
CA GLY A 37 -3.75 5.57 15.37
C GLY A 37 -5.23 5.71 15.72
N ASP A 38 -6.02 4.63 15.69
CA ASP A 38 -7.48 4.59 15.90
C ASP A 38 -8.24 5.72 15.17
N LEU A 39 -7.77 6.07 13.96
CA LEU A 39 -8.23 7.26 13.25
C LEU A 39 -9.60 7.09 12.60
N MET A 40 -9.91 5.87 12.13
CA MET A 40 -11.15 5.54 11.43
C MET A 40 -11.54 4.07 11.68
N PRO A 41 -12.85 3.73 11.60
CA PRO A 41 -13.29 2.34 11.69
C PRO A 41 -12.67 1.47 10.58
N PRO A 42 -12.16 0.26 10.86
CA PRO A 42 -11.50 -0.60 9.86
C PRO A 42 -12.38 -1.01 8.66
N THR A 43 -13.69 -0.89 8.79
CA THR A 43 -14.66 -1.19 7.73
C THR A 43 -14.97 0.01 6.82
N SER A 44 -14.41 1.18 7.11
CA SER A 44 -14.70 2.41 6.38
C SER A 44 -13.90 2.51 5.08
N PHE A 45 -14.42 3.27 4.11
CA PHE A 45 -13.71 3.51 2.85
C PHE A 45 -12.48 4.41 3.03
N GLU A 46 -12.53 5.32 4.00
CA GLU A 46 -11.42 6.18 4.39
C GLU A 46 -10.28 5.36 5.00
N PHE A 47 -10.59 4.39 5.88
CA PHE A 47 -9.60 3.46 6.42
C PHE A 47 -8.91 2.70 5.28
N ARG A 48 -9.68 2.18 4.33
CA ARG A 48 -9.12 1.53 3.14
C ARG A 48 -8.25 2.50 2.35
N ALA A 49 -8.71 3.72 2.09
CA ALA A 49 -7.93 4.72 1.36
C ALA A 49 -6.59 5.03 2.02
N GLY A 50 -6.57 5.21 3.35
CA GLY A 50 -5.33 5.38 4.11
C GLY A 50 -4.44 4.14 4.01
N ARG A 51 -5.02 2.95 4.12
CA ARG A 51 -4.26 1.70 4.09
C ARG A 51 -3.61 1.47 2.73
N GLU A 52 -4.35 1.64 1.64
CA GLU A 52 -3.81 1.48 0.28
C GLU A 52 -2.73 2.55 -0.02
N ALA A 53 -2.93 3.80 0.42
CA ALA A 53 -1.95 4.87 0.23
C ALA A 53 -0.65 4.61 1.03
N LEU A 54 -0.77 4.15 2.28
CA LEU A 54 0.39 3.74 3.08
C LEU A 54 1.07 2.51 2.52
N ALA A 55 0.31 1.47 2.14
CA ALA A 55 0.88 0.25 1.57
C ALA A 55 1.68 0.55 0.29
N LEU A 56 1.16 1.41 -0.60
CA LEU A 56 1.91 1.89 -1.77
C LEU A 56 3.17 2.64 -1.38
N THR A 57 3.10 3.52 -0.38
CA THR A 57 4.26 4.28 0.09
C THR A 57 5.34 3.35 0.64
N VAL A 58 4.96 2.38 1.48
CA VAL A 58 5.86 1.39 2.07
C VAL A 58 6.50 0.52 0.98
N PHE A 59 5.68 -0.03 0.09
CA PHE A 59 6.11 -0.90 -1.01
C PHE A 59 7.08 -0.19 -1.96
N LEU A 60 6.70 0.99 -2.47
CA LEU A 60 7.49 1.73 -3.46
C LEU A 60 8.74 2.41 -2.87
N SER A 61 8.80 2.56 -1.53
CA SER A 61 9.99 3.03 -0.83
C SER A 61 11.01 1.90 -0.59
N ASP A 62 10.62 0.62 -0.71
CA ASP A 62 11.53 -0.51 -0.54
C ASP A 62 12.09 -1.00 -1.87
N THR A 63 13.01 -0.23 -2.45
CA THR A 63 13.60 -0.56 -3.76
C THR A 63 14.60 -1.73 -3.75
N ASP A 64 15.00 -2.24 -2.59
CA ASP A 64 16.01 -3.32 -2.46
C ASP A 64 15.44 -4.65 -1.91
N GLY A 65 14.11 -4.77 -1.73
CA GLY A 65 13.49 -5.98 -1.17
C GLY A 65 13.88 -6.27 0.29
N GLU A 66 14.24 -5.23 1.05
CA GLU A 66 14.75 -5.30 2.41
C GLU A 66 13.74 -4.81 3.46
N LEU A 67 12.46 -5.17 3.34
CA LEU A 67 11.48 -5.05 4.45
C LEU A 67 11.78 -6.04 5.60
N SER A 68 13.04 -6.15 6.03
CA SER A 68 13.39 -6.74 7.33
C SER A 68 13.01 -5.75 8.44
N GLY A 69 12.11 -6.16 9.34
CA GLY A 69 11.40 -5.32 10.31
C GLY A 69 12.21 -4.36 11.20
N ILE A 70 13.54 -4.48 11.25
CA ILE A 70 14.43 -3.54 11.97
C ILE A 70 14.56 -2.19 11.22
N ARG A 71 14.35 -2.15 9.89
CA ARG A 71 14.45 -0.90 9.09
C ARG A 71 13.17 -0.07 9.05
N VAL A 72 12.03 -0.58 9.53
CA VAL A 72 10.73 0.12 9.47
C VAL A 72 10.81 1.46 10.22
N ILE A 73 11.36 1.47 11.43
CA ILE A 73 11.49 2.70 12.24
C ILE A 73 12.39 3.73 11.54
N THR A 74 13.50 3.30 10.95
CA THR A 74 14.40 4.20 10.20
C THR A 74 13.79 4.74 8.91
N ARG A 75 12.72 4.13 8.39
CA ARG A 75 12.03 4.55 7.17
C ARG A 75 10.80 5.41 7.44
N LEU A 76 10.34 5.52 8.70
CA LEU A 76 9.19 6.37 9.06
C LEU A 76 9.42 7.83 8.65
N GLU A 77 10.62 8.38 8.82
CA GLU A 77 10.95 9.75 8.40
C GLU A 77 10.83 9.93 6.87
N THR A 78 11.22 8.90 6.10
CA THR A 78 11.06 8.88 4.64
C THR A 78 9.58 8.85 4.26
N TRP A 79 8.79 7.99 4.91
CA TRP A 79 7.34 7.90 4.63
C TRP A 79 6.60 9.16 5.05
N LEU A 80 6.96 9.79 6.17
CA LEU A 80 6.42 11.09 6.58
C LEU A 80 6.70 12.17 5.55
N SER A 81 7.93 12.21 5.04
CA SER A 81 8.31 13.16 3.99
C SER A 81 7.50 12.93 2.73
N LEU A 82 7.34 11.68 2.27
CA LEU A 82 6.58 11.34 1.06
C LEU A 82 5.07 11.60 1.18
N THR A 83 4.51 11.48 2.38
CA THR A 83 3.07 11.67 2.65
C THR A 83 2.70 13.10 3.06
N ALA A 84 3.69 14.01 3.13
CA ALA A 84 3.44 15.41 3.43
C ALA A 84 2.60 16.09 2.32
N TYR A 85 1.75 17.04 2.73
CA TYR A 85 0.77 17.70 1.86
C TYR A 85 1.38 18.43 0.65
N ASP A 86 2.63 18.86 0.74
CA ASP A 86 3.34 19.60 -0.30
C ASP A 86 4.03 18.69 -1.34
N GLN A 87 4.00 17.38 -1.16
CA GLN A 87 4.63 16.44 -2.08
C GLN A 87 3.70 16.01 -3.21
N PRO A 88 4.22 15.90 -4.45
CA PRO A 88 3.48 15.35 -5.58
C PRO A 88 3.41 13.81 -5.50
N TRP A 89 2.89 13.28 -4.39
CA TRP A 89 2.85 11.84 -4.10
C TRP A 89 2.22 11.04 -5.24
N GLN A 90 1.17 11.57 -5.87
CA GLN A 90 0.50 10.95 -7.02
C GLN A 90 1.45 10.74 -8.21
N GLU A 91 2.28 11.73 -8.51
CA GLU A 91 3.26 11.67 -9.60
C GLU A 91 4.37 10.68 -9.25
N TRP A 92 4.88 10.76 -8.02
CA TRP A 92 5.88 9.84 -7.50
C TRP A 92 5.44 8.37 -7.57
N VAL A 93 4.22 8.04 -7.13
CA VAL A 93 3.67 6.67 -7.25
C VAL A 93 3.59 6.24 -8.71
N GLY A 94 3.12 7.13 -9.59
CA GLY A 94 2.99 6.86 -11.01
C GLY A 94 4.33 6.56 -11.68
N GLU A 95 5.35 7.37 -11.40
CA GLU A 95 6.71 7.18 -11.90
C GLU A 95 7.32 5.88 -11.38
N ARG A 96 7.24 5.62 -10.06
CA ARG A 96 7.82 4.41 -9.46
C ARG A 96 7.18 3.12 -9.97
N LEU A 97 5.86 3.09 -10.13
CA LEU A 97 5.18 1.93 -10.72
C LEU A 97 5.58 1.73 -12.18
N ALA A 98 5.79 2.81 -12.95
CA ALA A 98 6.25 2.72 -14.33
C ALA A 98 7.67 2.16 -14.42
N ASP A 99 8.58 2.64 -13.57
CA ASP A 99 9.97 2.17 -13.49
C ASP A 99 10.02 0.67 -13.16
N LEU A 100 9.34 0.24 -12.09
CA LEU A 100 9.28 -1.18 -11.69
C LEU A 100 8.64 -2.07 -12.77
N THR A 101 7.63 -1.56 -13.48
CA THR A 101 7.02 -2.29 -14.59
C THR A 101 7.98 -2.46 -15.76
N ALA A 102 8.77 -1.44 -16.08
CA ALA A 102 9.79 -1.52 -17.11
C ALA A 102 10.90 -2.52 -16.72
N GLU A 103 11.39 -2.44 -15.49
CA GLU A 103 12.38 -3.39 -14.95
C GLU A 103 11.87 -4.83 -15.00
N ALA A 104 10.67 -5.08 -14.50
CA ALA A 104 10.05 -6.40 -14.52
C ALA A 104 9.86 -6.93 -15.96
N ALA A 105 9.49 -6.07 -16.91
CA ALA A 105 9.36 -6.44 -18.32
C ALA A 105 10.71 -6.85 -18.92
N THR A 106 11.80 -6.15 -18.60
CA THR A 106 13.15 -6.51 -19.07
C THR A 106 13.63 -7.84 -18.49
N ALA A 107 13.42 -8.08 -17.19
CA ALA A 107 13.78 -9.34 -16.53
C ALA A 107 12.94 -10.52 -17.06
N THR A 108 11.65 -10.30 -17.25
CA THR A 108 10.73 -11.29 -17.80
C THR A 108 11.08 -11.67 -19.24
N ALA A 109 11.46 -10.69 -20.07
CA ALA A 109 11.91 -10.97 -21.44
C ALA A 109 13.19 -11.83 -21.48
N ALA A 110 14.07 -11.69 -20.48
CA ALA A 110 15.30 -12.47 -20.37
C ALA A 110 15.07 -13.92 -19.91
N VAL A 111 14.07 -14.16 -19.04
CA VAL A 111 13.90 -15.47 -18.35
C VAL A 111 12.58 -16.18 -18.70
N ARG A 112 11.68 -15.55 -19.46
CA ARG A 112 10.28 -16.01 -19.68
C ARG A 112 9.57 -16.31 -18.34
N ALA A 113 9.79 -15.44 -17.36
CA ALA A 113 9.16 -15.54 -16.04
C ALA A 113 7.70 -15.04 -16.08
N PRO A 114 6.84 -15.49 -15.16
CA PRO A 114 5.52 -14.87 -14.97
C PRO A 114 5.64 -13.42 -14.45
N VAL A 115 4.58 -12.64 -14.66
CA VAL A 115 4.47 -11.25 -14.17
C VAL A 115 4.55 -11.23 -12.65
N ASP A 116 5.29 -10.26 -12.11
CA ASP A 116 5.46 -10.06 -10.67
C ASP A 116 4.09 -9.82 -9.98
N PRO A 117 3.66 -10.73 -9.07
CA PRO A 117 2.36 -10.64 -8.41
C PRO A 117 2.29 -9.48 -7.40
N ASP A 118 3.39 -9.07 -6.78
CA ASP A 118 3.44 -7.92 -5.86
C ASP A 118 3.14 -6.63 -6.62
N LEU A 119 3.74 -6.48 -7.81
CA LEU A 119 3.55 -5.31 -8.67
C LEU A 119 2.13 -5.23 -9.27
N GLU A 120 1.49 -6.37 -9.55
CA GLU A 120 0.08 -6.39 -9.98
C GLU A 120 -0.86 -5.90 -8.87
N LEU A 121 -0.64 -6.33 -7.62
CA LEU A 121 -1.43 -5.87 -6.48
C LEU A 121 -1.24 -4.38 -6.23
N ALA A 122 0.01 -3.89 -6.26
CA ALA A 122 0.31 -2.46 -6.13
C ALA A 122 -0.39 -1.63 -7.23
N ARG A 123 -0.37 -2.09 -8.49
CA ARG A 123 -1.08 -1.42 -9.59
C ARG A 123 -2.60 -1.44 -9.39
N SER A 124 -3.14 -2.53 -8.86
CA SER A 124 -4.56 -2.65 -8.53
C SER A 124 -4.99 -1.65 -7.44
N ALA A 125 -4.21 -1.56 -6.36
CA ALA A 125 -4.41 -0.58 -5.30
C ALA A 125 -4.33 0.85 -5.83
N TRP A 126 -3.33 1.14 -6.67
CA TRP A 126 -3.18 2.45 -7.27
C TRP A 126 -4.37 2.84 -8.15
N ARG A 127 -4.83 1.91 -8.98
CA ARG A 127 -6.01 2.08 -9.82
C ARG A 127 -7.25 2.38 -8.97
N TRP A 128 -7.47 1.59 -7.92
CA TRP A 128 -8.59 1.79 -7.01
C TRP A 128 -8.57 3.18 -6.37
N LEU A 129 -7.42 3.62 -5.88
CA LEU A 129 -7.25 4.94 -5.27
C LEU A 129 -7.54 6.11 -6.23
N ARG A 130 -7.17 5.97 -7.51
CA ARG A 130 -7.39 6.99 -8.54
C ARG A 130 -8.82 7.03 -9.05
N GLU A 131 -9.44 5.86 -9.22
CA GLU A 131 -10.75 5.73 -9.86
C GLU A 131 -11.90 5.81 -8.86
N THR A 132 -11.64 5.59 -7.57
CA THR A 132 -12.65 5.70 -6.52
C THR A 132 -12.71 7.13 -6.01
N GLU A 133 -13.87 7.75 -6.14
CA GLU A 133 -14.17 9.00 -5.47
C GLU A 133 -14.89 8.71 -4.15
N LEU A 134 -14.43 9.35 -3.09
CA LEU A 134 -15.05 9.31 -1.78
C LEU A 134 -15.70 10.66 -1.52
N LEU A 135 -16.87 10.61 -0.89
CA LEU A 135 -17.46 11.83 -0.34
C LEU A 135 -16.57 12.25 0.82
N ALA A 136 -15.87 13.37 0.70
CA ALA A 136 -15.08 13.89 1.81
C ALA A 136 -16.03 14.07 3.01
N PRO A 137 -15.93 13.24 4.08
CA PRO A 137 -16.57 13.61 5.32
C PRO A 137 -15.87 14.88 5.78
N ASP A 138 -16.59 15.77 6.47
CA ASP A 138 -15.92 16.85 7.18
C ASP A 138 -14.96 16.20 8.18
N LEU A 139 -13.66 16.13 7.86
CA LEU A 139 -12.61 15.49 8.66
C LEU A 139 -12.42 16.17 10.03
N ASN A 140 -13.22 17.21 10.31
CA ASN A 140 -13.32 17.91 11.57
C ASN A 140 -14.40 17.34 12.52
N ALA A 141 -15.14 16.30 12.11
CA ALA A 141 -16.13 15.65 12.96
C ALA A 141 -15.45 14.77 14.02
N VAL A 142 -15.07 15.38 15.13
CA VAL A 142 -14.51 14.74 16.32
C VAL A 142 -15.44 13.61 16.81
N PRO A 143 -14.95 12.38 17.02
CA PRO A 143 -15.75 11.31 17.62
C PRO A 143 -15.95 11.61 19.11
N GLY A 144 -17.14 12.07 19.49
CA GLY A 144 -17.48 12.32 20.90
C GLY A 144 -18.53 13.41 21.13
N GLY A 145 -18.91 14.19 20.11
CA GLY A 145 -20.00 15.14 20.22
C GLY A 145 -21.35 14.47 20.05
N LEU A 146 -22.20 14.48 21.09
CA LEU A 146 -23.65 14.33 20.98
C LEU A 146 -24.17 15.39 19.99
N ALA A 147 -24.17 15.09 18.69
CA ALA A 147 -24.74 15.95 17.67
C ALA A 147 -26.25 15.68 17.61
N GLY A 148 -26.98 16.51 18.36
CA GLY A 148 -28.41 16.72 18.13
C GLY A 148 -28.66 17.19 16.69
N ALA A 149 -29.90 16.95 16.26
CA ALA A 149 -30.41 17.28 14.95
C ALA A 149 -30.10 18.71 14.47
N GLY A 150 -29.68 18.82 13.20
CA GLY A 150 -29.78 20.03 12.38
C GLY A 150 -28.44 20.61 11.90
N GLU A 151 -28.28 20.67 10.56
CA GLU A 151 -27.45 21.63 9.80
C GLU A 151 -25.93 21.44 9.95
N ASP A 152 -25.23 20.81 9.00
CA ASP A 152 -24.71 21.48 7.80
C ASP A 152 -24.54 20.48 6.63
N GLU A 153 -25.40 20.56 5.62
CA GLU A 153 -25.18 19.92 4.31
C GLU A 153 -24.30 20.87 3.48
N GLY A 154 -23.02 20.96 3.85
CA GLY A 154 -22.01 21.64 3.03
C GLY A 154 -21.90 20.99 1.63
N PRO A 155 -21.33 21.69 0.63
CA PRO A 155 -21.20 21.14 -0.72
C PRO A 155 -20.47 19.79 -0.66
N LYS A 156 -21.15 18.74 -1.13
CA LYS A 156 -20.62 17.38 -1.23
C LYS A 156 -19.46 17.36 -2.23
N VAL A 157 -18.24 17.53 -1.72
CA VAL A 157 -17.04 17.45 -2.54
C VAL A 157 -16.66 15.99 -2.68
N TRP A 158 -16.80 15.48 -3.90
CA TRP A 158 -16.26 14.19 -4.28
C TRP A 158 -14.77 14.36 -4.54
N THR A 159 -13.96 13.63 -3.80
CA THR A 159 -12.50 13.67 -3.93
C THR A 159 -11.98 12.26 -4.24
N PRO A 160 -10.94 12.13 -5.08
CA PRO A 160 -10.27 10.86 -5.25
C PRO A 160 -9.82 10.28 -3.92
N ALA A 161 -9.95 8.97 -3.73
CA ALA A 161 -9.66 8.31 -2.46
C ALA A 161 -8.24 8.59 -1.96
N TRP A 162 -7.25 8.72 -2.85
CA TRP A 162 -5.88 9.07 -2.44
C TRP A 162 -5.75 10.44 -1.77
N GLN A 163 -6.60 11.41 -2.09
CA GLN A 163 -6.55 12.74 -1.47
C GLN A 163 -6.98 12.71 0.00
N LEU A 164 -7.87 11.78 0.38
CA LEU A 164 -8.24 11.54 1.77
C LEU A 164 -7.30 10.53 2.45
N GLY A 165 -6.86 9.52 1.71
CA GLY A 165 -5.97 8.47 2.21
C GLY A 165 -4.59 9.00 2.60
N LEU A 166 -4.05 9.99 1.87
CA LEU A 166 -2.72 10.53 2.16
C LEU A 166 -2.62 11.23 3.52
N PRO A 167 -3.47 12.22 3.85
CA PRO A 167 -3.47 12.83 5.19
C PRO A 167 -3.72 11.80 6.30
N LEU A 168 -4.60 10.83 6.06
CA LEU A 168 -4.89 9.78 7.03
C LEU A 168 -3.66 8.89 7.29
N GLY A 169 -2.96 8.50 6.22
CA GLY A 169 -1.71 7.75 6.32
C GLY A 169 -0.60 8.54 7.01
N HIS A 170 -0.47 9.82 6.68
CA HIS A 170 0.49 10.73 7.31
C HIS A 170 0.26 10.84 8.83
N LEU A 171 -1.00 11.02 9.24
CA LEU A 171 -1.38 11.05 10.66
C LEU A 171 -1.11 9.72 11.36
N ALA A 172 -1.39 8.60 10.71
CA ALA A 172 -1.13 7.27 11.28
C ALA A 172 0.37 7.05 11.57
N ILE A 173 1.25 7.51 10.67
CA ILE A 173 2.71 7.45 10.90
C ILE A 173 3.11 8.36 12.07
N HIS A 174 2.50 9.54 12.21
CA HIS A 174 2.80 10.47 13.30
C HIS A 174 2.37 9.98 14.68
N LEU A 175 1.35 9.12 14.76
CA LEU A 175 0.78 8.62 16.02
C LEU A 175 1.42 7.30 16.48
N PHE A 176 2.24 6.67 15.64
CA PHE A 176 2.96 5.43 15.93
C PHE A 176 4.31 5.70 16.62
#